data_AF-A0A948QIT6-F1
#
_entry.id   AF-A0A948QIT6-F1
#
_cell.length_a   1.000
_cell.length_b   1.000
_cell.length_c   1.000
_cell.angle_alpha   90.00
_cell.angle_beta   90.00
_cell.angle_gamma   90.00
#
_symmetry.space_group_name_H-M   'P 1'
#
loop_
_entity.id
_entity.type
_entity.pdbx_description
1 polymer ?
#
loop_
_entity_poly.entity_id
_entity_poly.type
_entity_poly.pdbx_seq_one_letter_code
_entity_poly.pdbx_strand_id
1 'polypeptide(L)'
;MRKRTTKKTTKPLIADKGADFIWATLSILSLPVVALSLTAMDWHPLVSFLIGVAATLCVIFIEAVIRGKLWIFQEQHRAVFGHQDTAFRILIVSGGVLLFIQTFLILQVIENPKLDHILLNLVIQKQCQINNGPLTPIICPLFQAQKPVDMQNFALNYSLEQASKTKLLPQYISGTCKTKILQNQTLPSNKFQVQFFALCAPLKADGGINTQGIKTSLITTELLKNNDDFYQPLVWQQDDTSADYQKLLNDDALIHSLNLQLIQQRRNIINNQ
;
A
#
# COMPACT_ATOMS: atom_id res chain seq x y z
N MET A 1 72.00 16.61 -41.39
CA MET A 1 71.18 15.93 -40.35
C MET A 1 69.71 16.06 -40.71
N ARG A 2 69.07 14.96 -41.16
CA ARG A 2 67.68 14.94 -41.64
C ARG A 2 66.77 14.48 -40.49
N LYS A 3 66.00 15.41 -39.89
CA LYS A 3 65.01 15.08 -38.85
C LYS A 3 63.91 14.20 -39.46
N ARG A 4 63.93 12.90 -39.15
CA ARG A 4 62.80 11.98 -39.37
C ARG A 4 61.70 12.36 -38.39
N THR A 5 60.67 13.05 -38.87
CA THR A 5 59.40 13.17 -38.17
C THR A 5 58.65 11.83 -38.32
N THR A 6 58.68 11.03 -37.26
CA THR A 6 57.84 9.84 -37.13
C THR A 6 56.38 10.29 -37.03
N LYS A 7 55.68 10.21 -38.16
CA LYS A 7 54.23 10.37 -38.26
C LYS A 7 53.62 9.25 -37.41
N LYS A 8 53.17 9.57 -36.19
CA LYS A 8 52.40 8.64 -35.35
C LYS A 8 51.14 8.28 -36.14
N THR A 9 51.09 7.07 -36.64
CA THR A 9 49.89 6.48 -37.23
C THR A 9 48.91 6.27 -36.09
N THR A 10 47.98 7.21 -35.91
CA THR A 10 46.82 7.04 -35.04
C THR A 10 46.03 5.87 -35.60
N LYS A 11 46.15 4.69 -34.99
CA LYS A 11 45.26 3.57 -35.29
C LYS A 11 43.82 4.10 -35.19
N PRO A 12 42.97 3.92 -36.20
CA PRO A 12 41.56 4.22 -36.03
C PRO A 12 41.07 3.33 -34.89
N LEU A 13 40.74 3.95 -33.75
CA LEU A 13 39.96 3.29 -32.72
C LEU A 13 38.70 2.82 -33.42
N ILE A 14 38.56 1.49 -33.50
CA ILE A 14 37.32 0.84 -33.92
C ILE A 14 36.24 1.50 -33.09
N ALA A 15 35.40 2.30 -33.75
CA ALA A 15 34.32 3.00 -33.10
C ALA A 15 33.36 1.91 -32.61
N ASP A 16 33.42 1.61 -31.30
CA ASP A 16 32.48 0.73 -30.60
C ASP A 16 31.10 1.38 -30.51
N LYS A 17 30.49 1.62 -31.68
CA LYS A 17 29.18 2.25 -31.84
C LYS A 17 28.11 1.57 -30.99
N GLY A 18 28.25 0.26 -30.79
CA GLY A 18 27.32 -0.52 -29.97
C GLY A 18 27.37 -0.17 -28.49
N ALA A 19 28.57 0.03 -27.93
CA ALA A 19 28.72 0.29 -26.51
C ALA A 19 28.36 1.75 -26.15
N ASP A 20 28.65 2.71 -27.03
CA ASP A 20 28.23 4.11 -26.82
C ASP A 20 26.70 4.25 -26.79
N PHE A 21 26.01 3.53 -27.68
CA PHE A 21 24.55 3.49 -27.72
C PHE A 21 23.95 2.90 -26.43
N ILE A 22 24.55 1.83 -25.89
CA ILE A 22 24.08 1.21 -24.65
C ILE A 22 24.17 2.20 -23.48
N TRP A 23 25.30 2.89 -23.32
CA TRP A 23 25.48 3.86 -22.24
C TRP A 23 24.57 5.08 -22.37
N ALA A 24 24.39 5.60 -23.59
CA ALA A 24 23.45 6.67 -23.86
C ALA A 24 22.01 6.26 -23.50
N THR A 25 21.60 5.06 -23.92
CA THR A 25 20.26 4.52 -23.64
C THR A 25 20.04 4.31 -22.15
N LEU A 26 21.03 3.74 -21.46
CA LEU A 26 20.99 3.48 -20.02
C LEU A 26 20.87 4.79 -19.22
N SER A 27 21.64 5.82 -19.61
CA SER A 27 21.60 7.14 -18.99
C SER A 27 20.26 7.85 -19.23
N ILE A 28 19.66 7.73 -20.41
CA ILE A 28 18.38 8.38 -20.72
C ILE A 28 17.22 7.68 -20.01
N LEU A 29 17.24 6.35 -19.95
CA LEU A 29 16.16 5.57 -19.36
C LEU A 29 16.24 5.45 -17.84
N SER A 30 17.41 5.62 -17.21
CA SER A 30 17.54 5.43 -15.77
C SER A 30 16.66 6.37 -14.96
N LEU A 31 16.53 7.64 -15.38
CA LEU A 31 15.70 8.61 -14.66
C LEU A 31 14.22 8.22 -14.66
N PRO A 32 13.53 8.04 -15.80
CA PRO A 32 12.12 7.69 -15.80
C PRO A 32 11.87 6.32 -15.15
N VAL A 33 12.74 5.33 -15.36
CA VAL A 33 12.59 3.98 -14.78
C VAL A 33 12.67 4.03 -13.26
N VAL A 34 13.67 4.71 -12.69
CA VAL A 34 13.85 4.83 -11.23
C VAL A 34 12.77 5.71 -10.61
N ALA A 35 12.42 6.83 -11.25
CA ALA A 35 11.38 7.71 -10.74
C ALA A 35 10.01 7.00 -10.70
N LEU A 36 9.66 6.26 -11.75
CA LEU A 36 8.42 5.48 -11.80
C LEU A 36 8.41 4.33 -10.80
N SER A 37 9.51 3.58 -10.67
CA SER A 37 9.56 2.46 -9.71
C SER A 37 9.43 2.92 -8.26
N LEU A 38 10.09 4.02 -7.88
CA LEU A 38 9.98 4.58 -6.53
C LEU A 38 8.61 5.18 -6.26
N THR A 39 8.02 5.84 -7.27
CA THR A 39 6.66 6.38 -7.15
C THR A 39 5.64 5.23 -6.99
N ALA A 40 5.85 4.10 -7.66
CA ALA A 40 5.03 2.90 -7.46
C ALA A 40 5.19 2.26 -6.06
N MET A 41 6.26 2.59 -5.33
CA MET A 41 6.49 2.19 -3.93
C MET A 41 5.99 3.25 -2.92
N ASP A 42 5.12 4.18 -3.33
CA ASP A 42 4.58 5.26 -2.50
C ASP A 42 5.61 6.27 -1.97
N TRP A 43 6.78 6.40 -2.61
CA TRP A 43 7.71 7.46 -2.27
C TRP A 43 7.21 8.83 -2.75
N HIS A 44 7.53 9.88 -1.99
CA HIS A 44 7.12 11.24 -2.33
C HIS A 44 7.65 11.62 -3.73
N PRO A 45 6.82 12.17 -4.65
CA PRO A 45 7.21 12.37 -6.05
C PRO A 45 8.49 13.19 -6.24
N LEU A 46 8.68 14.24 -5.41
CA LEU A 46 9.89 15.06 -5.42
C LEU A 46 11.14 14.23 -5.05
N VAL A 47 11.02 13.34 -4.07
CA VAL A 47 12.13 12.50 -3.60
C VAL A 47 12.44 11.42 -4.64
N SER A 48 11.41 10.80 -5.23
CA SER A 48 11.57 9.83 -6.32
C SER A 48 12.24 10.46 -7.54
N PHE A 49 11.90 11.72 -7.88
CA PHE A 49 12.59 12.46 -8.93
C PHE A 49 14.06 12.73 -8.61
N LEU A 50 14.36 13.20 -7.39
CA LEU A 50 15.74 13.47 -6.96
C LEU A 50 16.60 12.20 -6.96
N ILE A 51 16.04 11.06 -6.52
CA ILE A 51 16.73 9.78 -6.56
C ILE A 51 16.90 9.29 -8.00
N GLY A 52 15.90 9.51 -8.86
CA GLY A 52 16.01 9.27 -10.29
C GLY A 52 17.18 10.03 -10.91
N VAL A 53 17.31 11.34 -10.61
CA VAL A 53 18.45 12.18 -11.04
C VAL A 53 19.78 11.66 -10.49
N ALA A 54 19.82 11.29 -9.22
CA ALA A 54 21.02 10.72 -8.61
C ALA A 54 21.43 9.40 -9.31
N ALA A 55 20.48 8.54 -9.64
CA ALA A 55 20.73 7.30 -10.37
C ALA A 55 21.29 7.56 -11.78
N THR A 56 20.75 8.53 -12.52
CA THR A 56 21.32 8.98 -13.81
C THR A 56 22.77 9.43 -13.67
N LEU A 57 23.06 10.25 -12.65
CA LEU A 57 24.42 10.72 -12.38
C LEU A 57 25.35 9.57 -12.01
N CYS A 58 24.87 8.59 -11.24
CA CYS A 58 25.64 7.38 -10.93
C CYS A 58 25.97 6.57 -12.19
N VAL A 59 25.03 6.40 -13.12
CA VAL A 59 25.29 5.70 -14.39
C VAL A 59 26.38 6.42 -15.20
N ILE A 60 26.27 7.75 -15.31
CA ILE A 60 27.26 8.59 -16.01
C ILE A 60 28.64 8.51 -15.31
N PHE A 61 28.65 8.48 -13.98
CA PHE A 61 29.89 8.34 -13.21
C PHE A 61 30.54 6.97 -13.40
N ILE A 62 29.75 5.90 -13.34
CA ILE A 62 30.21 4.52 -13.56
C ILE A 62 30.82 4.40 -14.96
N GLU A 63 30.17 4.96 -15.98
CA GLU A 63 30.71 4.99 -17.34
C GLU A 63 32.07 5.71 -17.39
N ALA A 64 32.17 6.88 -16.76
CA ALA A 64 33.41 7.65 -16.71
C ALA A 64 34.55 6.85 -16.04
N VAL A 65 34.26 6.06 -15.01
CA VAL A 65 35.24 5.19 -14.35
C VAL A 65 35.65 4.00 -15.23
N ILE A 66 34.67 3.31 -15.85
CA ILE A 66 34.94 2.09 -16.64
C ILE A 66 35.68 2.42 -17.94
N ARG A 67 35.27 3.49 -18.63
CA ARG A 67 35.79 3.84 -19.97
C ARG A 67 36.80 4.98 -19.96
N GLY A 68 36.90 5.76 -18.88
CA GLY A 68 37.74 6.96 -18.83
C GLY A 68 37.29 8.07 -19.78
N LYS A 69 36.12 7.92 -20.40
CA LYS A 69 35.54 8.81 -21.42
C LYS A 69 34.02 8.76 -21.31
N LEU A 70 33.38 9.91 -21.43
CA LEU A 70 31.92 10.02 -21.47
C LEU A 70 31.45 10.01 -22.93
N TRP A 71 30.40 9.25 -23.22
CA TRP A 71 29.78 9.22 -24.57
C TRP A 71 29.43 10.61 -25.10
N ILE A 72 29.01 11.53 -24.22
CA ILE A 72 28.61 12.90 -24.56
C ILE A 72 29.77 13.69 -25.21
N PHE A 73 31.03 13.38 -24.85
CA PHE A 73 32.21 14.12 -25.33
C PHE A 73 32.88 13.48 -26.55
N GLN A 74 32.32 12.42 -27.13
CA GLN A 74 32.88 11.84 -28.34
C GLN A 74 32.62 12.72 -29.57
N GLU A 75 33.57 12.71 -30.52
CA GLU A 75 33.54 13.57 -31.71
C GLU A 75 32.27 13.40 -32.55
N GLN A 76 31.73 12.17 -32.62
CA GLN A 76 30.48 11.86 -33.33
C GLN A 76 29.26 12.56 -32.74
N HIS A 77 29.26 12.82 -31.44
CA HIS A 77 28.15 13.48 -30.74
C HIS A 77 28.41 14.98 -30.55
N ARG A 78 29.67 15.42 -30.60
CA ARG A 78 30.05 16.83 -30.45
C ARG A 78 29.44 17.73 -31.53
N ALA A 79 29.34 17.23 -32.77
CA ALA A 79 28.66 17.94 -33.85
C ALA A 79 27.14 18.07 -33.60
N VAL A 80 26.54 17.06 -32.95
CA VAL A 80 25.12 17.05 -32.62
C VAL A 80 24.85 18.00 -31.44
N PHE A 81 25.62 17.93 -30.36
CA PHE A 81 25.46 18.80 -29.18
C PHE A 81 25.89 20.25 -29.39
N GLY A 82 26.64 20.56 -30.45
CA GLY A 82 27.02 21.92 -30.81
C GLY A 82 25.89 22.77 -31.41
N HIS A 83 24.79 22.16 -31.83
CA HIS A 83 23.62 22.88 -32.33
C HIS A 83 22.74 23.40 -31.18
N GLN A 84 22.35 24.68 -31.26
CA GLN A 84 21.51 25.35 -30.25
C GLN A 84 20.17 24.63 -30.00
N ASP A 85 19.62 23.97 -31.02
CA ASP A 85 18.34 23.25 -30.92
C ASP A 85 18.45 21.86 -30.30
N THR A 86 19.66 21.31 -30.11
CA THR A 86 19.81 19.90 -29.72
C THR A 86 19.31 19.64 -28.31
N ALA A 87 19.55 20.57 -27.38
CA ALA A 87 19.00 20.47 -26.03
C ALA A 87 17.46 20.43 -26.03
N PHE A 88 16.84 21.26 -26.86
CA PHE A 88 15.38 21.29 -27.03
C PHE A 88 14.84 20.00 -27.66
N ARG A 89 15.52 19.48 -28.69
CA ARG A 89 15.15 18.20 -29.31
C ARG A 89 15.25 17.03 -28.34
N ILE A 90 16.31 16.98 -27.52
CA ILE A 90 16.46 15.94 -26.48
C ILE A 90 15.36 16.06 -25.44
N LEU A 91 14.98 17.28 -25.03
CA LEU A 91 13.89 17.51 -24.09
C LEU A 91 12.54 17.08 -24.67
N ILE A 92 12.27 17.36 -25.94
CA ILE A 92 11.06 16.87 -26.62
C ILE A 92 11.05 15.35 -26.68
N VAL A 93 12.17 14.73 -27.08
CA VAL A 93 12.26 13.27 -27.19
C VAL A 93 12.11 12.62 -25.83
N SER A 94 12.77 13.13 -24.79
CA SER A 94 12.64 12.59 -23.44
C SER A 94 11.23 12.77 -22.87
N GLY A 95 10.60 13.94 -23.11
CA GLY A 95 9.20 14.18 -22.77
C GLY A 95 8.25 13.25 -23.50
N GLY A 96 8.47 13.03 -24.79
CA GLY A 96 7.68 12.10 -25.61
C GLY A 96 7.82 10.65 -25.16
N VAL A 97 9.04 10.20 -24.86
CA VAL A 97 9.30 8.86 -24.30
C VAL A 97 8.63 8.71 -22.94
N LEU A 98 8.69 9.74 -22.09
CA LEU A 98 8.06 9.72 -20.77
C LEU A 98 6.54 9.62 -20.87
N LEU A 99 5.91 10.37 -21.78
CA LEU A 99 4.48 10.25 -22.09
C LEU A 99 4.13 8.86 -22.63
N PHE A 100 4.96 8.29 -23.49
CA PHE A 100 4.73 6.96 -24.05
C PHE A 100 4.79 5.87 -22.96
N ILE A 101 5.81 5.92 -22.10
CA ILE A 101 5.95 5.01 -20.95
C ILE A 101 4.76 5.17 -20.00
N GLN A 102 4.34 6.40 -19.71
CA GLN A 102 3.20 6.67 -18.85
C GLN A 102 1.90 6.13 -19.45
N THR A 103 1.69 6.30 -20.75
CA THR A 103 0.51 5.77 -21.47
C THR A 103 0.52 4.24 -21.49
N PHE A 104 1.68 3.63 -21.73
CA PHE A 104 1.86 2.18 -21.68
C PHE A 104 1.58 1.62 -20.28
N LEU A 105 2.06 2.28 -19.23
CA LEU A 105 1.76 1.91 -17.84
C LEU A 105 0.26 2.00 -17.55
N ILE A 106 -0.41 3.07 -18.00
CA ILE A 106 -1.87 3.21 -17.84
C ILE A 106 -2.61 2.06 -18.53
N LEU A 107 -2.22 1.73 -19.77
CA LEU A 107 -2.81 0.59 -20.50
C LEU A 107 -2.57 -0.75 -19.79
N GLN A 108 -1.35 -0.99 -19.30
CA GLN A 108 -1.01 -2.20 -18.55
C GLN A 108 -1.79 -2.30 -17.23
N VAL A 109 -2.07 -1.18 -16.58
CA VAL A 109 -2.93 -1.11 -15.39
C VAL A 109 -4.38 -1.46 -15.74
N ILE A 110 -4.90 -0.94 -16.86
CA ILE A 110 -6.27 -1.22 -17.31
C ILE A 110 -6.44 -2.69 -17.74
N GLU A 111 -5.43 -3.30 -18.38
CA GLU A 111 -5.49 -4.69 -18.85
C GLU A 111 -5.23 -5.73 -17.75
N ASN A 112 -4.54 -5.37 -16.66
CA ASN A 112 -4.24 -6.28 -15.56
C ASN A 112 -5.13 -6.05 -14.33
N PRO A 113 -6.11 -6.93 -14.03
CA PRO A 113 -6.99 -6.79 -12.87
C PRO A 113 -6.24 -6.87 -11.52
N LYS A 114 -5.03 -7.42 -11.50
CA LYS A 114 -4.16 -7.43 -10.30
C LYS A 114 -3.54 -6.07 -10.00
N LEU A 115 -3.20 -5.29 -11.03
CA LEU A 115 -2.67 -3.94 -10.87
C LEU A 115 -3.79 -2.94 -10.59
N ASP A 116 -5.00 -3.22 -11.08
CA ASP A 116 -6.20 -2.45 -10.79
C ASP A 116 -6.48 -2.44 -9.27
N HIS A 117 -6.34 -3.57 -8.57
CA HIS A 117 -6.43 -3.60 -7.11
C HIS A 117 -5.37 -2.74 -6.41
N ILE A 118 -4.13 -2.73 -6.89
CA ILE A 118 -3.04 -1.95 -6.29
C ILE A 118 -3.26 -0.46 -6.54
N LEU A 119 -3.61 -0.08 -7.77
CA LEU A 119 -3.84 1.31 -8.14
C LEU A 119 -5.12 1.86 -7.51
N LEU A 120 -6.18 1.05 -7.42
CA LEU A 120 -7.39 1.37 -6.67
C LEU A 120 -7.06 1.54 -5.19
N ASN A 121 -6.24 0.68 -4.59
CA ASN A 121 -5.76 0.87 -3.22
C ASN A 121 -4.97 2.17 -3.07
N LEU A 122 -4.11 2.49 -4.03
CA LEU A 122 -3.25 3.67 -4.00
C LEU A 122 -4.06 4.96 -4.18
N VAL A 123 -5.04 4.96 -5.08
CA VAL A 123 -6.00 6.05 -5.30
C VAL A 123 -6.91 6.22 -4.09
N ILE A 124 -7.45 5.14 -3.55
CA ILE A 124 -8.26 5.16 -2.31
C ILE A 124 -7.40 5.70 -1.17
N GLN A 125 -6.21 5.15 -0.92
CA GLN A 125 -5.29 5.59 0.13
C GLN A 125 -4.93 7.08 -0.01
N LYS A 126 -4.67 7.57 -1.23
CA LYS A 126 -4.42 9.00 -1.46
C LYS A 126 -5.66 9.88 -1.28
N GLN A 127 -6.82 9.46 -1.79
CA GLN A 127 -8.06 10.22 -1.62
C GLN A 127 -8.47 10.28 -0.14
N CYS A 128 -8.28 9.18 0.59
CA CYS A 128 -8.53 9.10 2.03
C CYS A 128 -7.49 9.88 2.87
N GLN A 129 -6.29 10.17 2.35
CA GLN A 129 -5.28 11.00 3.03
C GLN A 129 -5.41 12.50 2.75
N ILE A 130 -5.90 12.88 1.56
CA ILE A 130 -5.76 14.26 1.07
C ILE A 130 -7.10 15.02 1.03
N ASN A 131 -8.26 14.35 0.91
CA ASN A 131 -9.54 15.05 0.69
C ASN A 131 -10.70 14.55 1.58
N ASN A 132 -11.22 15.46 2.40
CA ASN A 132 -12.47 15.32 3.16
C ASN A 132 -13.69 15.70 2.28
N GLY A 133 -13.82 15.06 1.11
CA GLY A 133 -15.00 15.21 0.28
C GLY A 133 -16.21 14.48 0.86
N PRO A 134 -17.45 14.81 0.45
CA PRO A 134 -18.67 14.20 0.97
C PRO A 134 -18.80 12.69 0.65
N LEU A 135 -18.04 12.17 -0.32
CA LEU A 135 -18.01 10.75 -0.68
C LEU A 135 -16.89 9.96 0.03
N THR A 136 -15.93 10.66 0.64
CA THR A 136 -14.82 10.05 1.39
C THR A 136 -15.30 9.13 2.53
N PRO A 137 -16.31 9.48 3.37
CA PRO A 137 -16.75 8.58 4.45
C PRO A 137 -17.45 7.29 3.97
N ILE A 138 -17.89 7.24 2.71
CA ILE A 138 -18.52 6.05 2.10
C ILE A 138 -17.47 5.09 1.56
N ILE A 139 -16.38 5.62 0.98
CA ILE A 139 -15.33 4.84 0.29
C ILE A 139 -14.17 4.49 1.23
N CYS A 140 -13.86 5.32 2.22
CA CYS A 140 -12.70 5.21 3.11
C CYS A 140 -12.87 4.57 4.50
N PRO A 141 -14.03 3.99 4.92
CA PRO A 141 -14.18 3.55 6.31
C PRO A 141 -13.23 2.39 6.68
N LEU A 142 -12.66 1.68 5.69
CA LEU A 142 -11.70 0.60 5.89
C LEU A 142 -10.25 1.08 6.13
N PHE A 143 -9.89 2.32 5.77
CA PHE A 143 -8.50 2.83 5.85
C PHE A 143 -8.30 3.96 6.89
N GLN A 144 -9.36 4.70 7.24
CA GLN A 144 -9.28 5.81 8.22
C GLN A 144 -9.55 5.38 9.68
N ALA A 145 -9.83 4.09 9.94
CA ALA A 145 -9.76 3.58 11.30
C ALA A 145 -8.30 3.71 11.76
N GLN A 146 -8.03 4.77 12.55
CA GLN A 146 -6.80 5.01 13.31
C GLN A 146 -6.02 3.72 13.47
N LYS A 147 -4.82 3.62 12.85
CA LYS A 147 -3.88 2.51 13.04
C LYS A 147 -3.91 2.14 14.54
N PRO A 148 -4.59 1.05 14.94
CA PRO A 148 -4.70 0.75 16.34
C PRO A 148 -3.32 0.36 16.83
N VAL A 149 -2.99 0.82 18.03
CA VAL A 149 -1.68 0.71 18.68
C VAL A 149 -1.22 -0.76 18.87
N ASP A 150 -2.06 -1.74 18.55
CA ASP A 150 -1.75 -3.17 18.48
C ASP A 150 -2.05 -3.76 17.10
N MET A 151 -1.14 -3.62 16.13
CA MET A 151 -1.28 -4.30 14.82
C MET A 151 -1.31 -5.82 14.94
N GLN A 152 -0.66 -6.39 15.96
CA GLN A 152 -0.55 -7.86 16.10
C GLN A 152 -1.92 -8.55 16.27
N ASN A 153 -2.89 -7.87 16.88
CA ASN A 153 -4.21 -8.45 17.16
C ASN A 153 -5.35 -7.77 16.39
N PHE A 154 -5.07 -6.79 15.53
CA PHE A 154 -6.11 -6.08 14.79
C PHE A 154 -6.91 -7.01 13.88
N ALA A 155 -6.23 -7.80 13.06
CA ALA A 155 -6.88 -8.71 12.12
C ALA A 155 -7.79 -9.72 12.85
N LEU A 156 -7.35 -10.23 14.00
CA LEU A 156 -8.13 -11.13 14.83
C LEU A 156 -9.35 -10.42 15.43
N ASN A 157 -9.15 -9.31 16.15
CA ASN A 157 -10.22 -8.57 16.81
C ASN A 157 -11.27 -8.09 15.80
N TYR A 158 -10.85 -7.57 14.65
CA TYR A 158 -11.73 -7.15 13.57
C TYR A 158 -12.56 -8.33 13.02
N SER A 159 -11.91 -9.46 12.77
CA SER A 159 -12.59 -10.67 12.27
C SER A 159 -13.65 -11.17 13.26
N LEU A 160 -13.33 -11.15 14.56
CA LEU A 160 -14.25 -11.54 15.64
C LEU A 160 -15.43 -10.56 15.78
N GLU A 161 -15.17 -9.25 15.74
CA GLU A 161 -16.22 -8.22 15.80
C GLU A 161 -17.19 -8.35 14.61
N GLN A 162 -16.66 -8.57 13.40
CA GLN A 162 -17.47 -8.72 12.19
C GLN A 162 -18.26 -10.04 12.17
N ALA A 163 -17.63 -11.14 12.58
CA ALA A 163 -18.33 -12.42 12.73
C ALA A 163 -19.46 -12.32 13.77
N SER A 164 -19.20 -11.66 14.89
CA SER A 164 -20.20 -11.43 15.95
C SER A 164 -21.36 -10.58 15.45
N LYS A 165 -21.08 -9.51 14.69
CA LYS A 165 -22.11 -8.66 14.10
C LYS A 165 -23.03 -9.45 13.18
N THR A 166 -22.45 -10.22 12.25
CA THR A 166 -23.22 -10.99 11.26
C THR A 166 -24.07 -12.09 11.90
N LYS A 167 -23.59 -12.74 12.96
CA LYS A 167 -24.28 -13.85 13.63
C LYS A 167 -25.27 -13.41 14.72
N LEU A 168 -24.91 -12.41 15.54
CA LEU A 168 -25.75 -11.97 16.66
C LEU A 168 -26.81 -10.96 16.23
N LEU A 169 -26.51 -10.10 15.27
CA LEU A 169 -27.42 -9.05 14.78
C LEU A 169 -27.83 -9.24 13.29
N PRO A 170 -28.32 -10.42 12.86
CA PRO A 170 -28.59 -10.68 11.44
C PRO A 170 -29.73 -9.83 10.87
N GLN A 171 -30.63 -9.34 11.73
CA GLN A 171 -31.79 -8.53 11.35
C GLN A 171 -31.50 -7.03 11.26
N TYR A 172 -30.32 -6.58 11.72
CA TYR A 172 -29.99 -5.16 11.80
C TYR A 172 -28.95 -4.81 10.75
N ILE A 173 -29.31 -3.89 9.84
CA ILE A 173 -28.42 -3.35 8.81
C ILE A 173 -27.26 -2.56 9.46
N SER A 174 -27.57 -1.87 10.55
CA SER A 174 -26.63 -1.05 11.32
C SER A 174 -26.52 -1.58 12.76
N GLY A 175 -25.31 -2.02 13.11
CA GLY A 175 -24.98 -2.54 14.42
C GLY A 175 -23.48 -2.52 14.64
N THR A 176 -23.08 -2.44 15.90
CA THR A 176 -21.67 -2.48 16.33
C THR A 176 -21.50 -3.53 17.42
N CYS A 177 -20.32 -4.15 17.44
CA CYS A 177 -19.97 -5.21 18.38
C CYS A 177 -18.58 -4.96 18.94
N LYS A 178 -18.42 -5.24 20.23
CA LYS A 178 -17.11 -5.32 20.89
C LYS A 178 -16.92 -6.69 21.49
N THR A 179 -15.69 -7.20 21.35
CA THR A 179 -15.33 -8.55 21.79
C THR A 179 -14.17 -8.52 22.76
N LYS A 180 -14.22 -9.38 23.79
CA LYS A 180 -13.12 -9.63 24.71
C LYS A 180 -12.68 -11.09 24.59
N ILE A 181 -11.43 -11.30 24.16
CA ILE A 181 -10.83 -12.64 24.12
C ILE A 181 -10.57 -13.10 25.56
N LEU A 182 -11.02 -14.31 25.87
CA LEU A 182 -10.85 -14.95 27.18
C LEU A 182 -9.76 -16.01 27.13
N GLN A 183 -9.77 -16.83 26.08
CA GLN A 183 -8.80 -17.88 25.88
C GLN A 183 -8.46 -18.01 24.39
N ASN A 184 -7.17 -18.21 24.11
CA ASN A 184 -6.65 -18.48 22.78
C ASN A 184 -5.81 -19.76 22.82
N GLN A 185 -6.07 -20.67 21.88
CA GLN A 185 -5.31 -21.90 21.74
C GLN A 185 -4.92 -22.09 20.28
N THR A 186 -3.61 -22.27 20.03
CA THR A 186 -3.09 -22.61 18.72
C THR A 186 -3.27 -24.10 18.48
N LEU A 187 -3.97 -24.47 17.40
CA LEU A 187 -4.08 -25.86 16.97
C LEU A 187 -3.03 -26.17 15.90
N PRO A 188 -2.61 -27.44 15.77
CA PRO A 188 -1.84 -27.87 14.61
C PRO A 188 -2.61 -27.54 13.31
N SER A 189 -1.86 -27.18 12.25
CA SER A 189 -2.37 -26.87 10.89
C SER A 189 -2.96 -25.47 10.65
N ASN A 190 -2.36 -24.39 11.19
CA ASN A 190 -2.81 -22.98 10.99
C ASN A 190 -4.25 -22.70 11.45
N LYS A 191 -4.81 -23.57 12.30
CA LYS A 191 -6.10 -23.38 12.94
C LYS A 191 -5.92 -22.77 14.31
N PHE A 192 -6.82 -21.87 14.67
CA PHE A 192 -6.81 -21.20 15.97
C PHE A 192 -8.17 -21.38 16.62
N GLN A 193 -8.22 -21.87 17.84
CA GLN A 193 -9.46 -21.88 18.62
C GLN A 193 -9.43 -20.71 19.58
N VAL A 194 -10.51 -19.92 19.55
CA VAL A 194 -10.64 -18.73 20.37
C VAL A 194 -11.98 -18.79 21.09
N GLN A 195 -11.93 -18.59 22.40
CA GLN A 195 -13.10 -18.34 23.22
C GLN A 195 -13.13 -16.86 23.58
N PHE A 196 -14.24 -16.19 23.26
CA PHE A 196 -14.39 -14.76 23.46
C PHE A 196 -15.83 -14.40 23.85
N PHE A 197 -15.95 -13.33 24.62
CA PHE A 197 -17.23 -12.73 24.97
C PHE A 197 -17.55 -11.58 24.00
N ALA A 198 -18.75 -11.57 23.43
CA ALA A 198 -19.20 -10.52 22.53
C ALA A 198 -20.34 -9.71 23.15
N LEU A 199 -20.27 -8.39 23.01
CA LEU A 199 -21.37 -7.47 23.32
C LEU A 199 -21.70 -6.65 22.06
N CYS A 200 -22.90 -6.86 21.54
CA CYS A 200 -23.38 -6.30 20.30
C CYS A 200 -24.62 -5.45 20.55
N ALA A 201 -24.70 -4.27 19.92
CA ALA A 201 -25.85 -3.40 20.03
C ALA A 201 -26.28 -2.88 18.65
N PRO A 202 -27.59 -2.91 18.33
CA PRO A 202 -28.11 -2.30 17.12
C PRO A 202 -28.06 -0.78 17.24
N LEU A 203 -27.90 -0.13 16.09
CA LEU A 203 -27.88 1.32 15.99
C LEU A 203 -29.30 1.83 15.68
N LYS A 204 -29.70 2.89 16.37
CA LYS A 204 -30.92 3.65 16.08
C LYS A 204 -30.70 4.55 14.85
N ALA A 205 -31.80 5.01 14.25
CA ALA A 205 -31.77 5.89 13.07
C ALA A 205 -31.15 7.27 13.35
N ASP A 206 -31.19 7.76 14.59
CA ASP A 206 -30.47 8.95 15.08
C ASP A 206 -28.97 8.65 15.34
N GLY A 207 -28.50 7.50 14.89
CA GLY A 207 -27.19 6.95 15.18
C GLY A 207 -27.07 6.33 16.57
N GLY A 208 -28.06 6.49 17.47
CA GLY A 208 -28.09 6.07 18.88
C GLY A 208 -27.67 4.61 19.12
N ILE A 209 -27.10 4.26 20.28
CA ILE A 209 -27.06 2.85 20.68
C ILE A 209 -28.46 2.46 21.15
N ASN A 210 -29.06 1.42 20.56
CA ASN A 210 -30.34 0.90 21.02
C ASN A 210 -30.11 -0.11 22.15
N THR A 211 -30.34 0.33 23.38
CA THR A 211 -30.19 -0.50 24.58
C THR A 211 -31.18 -1.67 24.64
N GLN A 212 -32.33 -1.57 23.96
CA GLN A 212 -33.35 -2.63 23.95
C GLN A 212 -33.00 -3.81 23.05
N GLY A 213 -31.96 -3.70 22.21
CA GLY A 213 -31.52 -4.75 21.30
C GLY A 213 -30.13 -5.29 21.61
N ILE A 214 -29.56 -4.98 22.78
CA ILE A 214 -28.23 -5.47 23.16
C ILE A 214 -28.26 -6.99 23.23
N LYS A 215 -27.29 -7.63 22.58
CA LYS A 215 -27.06 -9.06 22.65
C LYS A 215 -25.67 -9.34 23.16
N THR A 216 -25.58 -10.25 24.12
CA THR A 216 -24.34 -10.76 24.68
C THR A 216 -24.28 -12.26 24.47
N SER A 217 -23.10 -12.79 24.19
CA SER A 217 -22.91 -14.23 24.03
C SER A 217 -21.45 -14.60 24.32
N LEU A 218 -21.24 -15.75 24.95
CA LEU A 218 -19.94 -16.40 25.04
C LEU A 218 -19.79 -17.32 23.83
N ILE A 219 -18.75 -17.10 23.03
CA ILE A 219 -18.58 -17.78 21.76
C ILE A 219 -17.24 -18.52 21.76
N THR A 220 -17.29 -19.79 21.36
CA THR A 220 -16.12 -20.58 21.02
C THR A 220 -16.11 -20.81 19.52
N THR A 221 -15.03 -20.38 18.86
CA THR A 221 -14.88 -20.52 17.41
C THR A 221 -13.53 -21.11 17.04
N GLU A 222 -13.53 -21.94 16.01
CA GLU A 222 -12.32 -22.29 15.27
C GLU A 222 -12.14 -21.31 14.11
N LEU A 223 -10.95 -20.78 13.93
CA LEU A 223 -10.58 -19.80 12.93
C LEU A 223 -9.54 -20.38 11.98
N LEU A 224 -9.73 -20.12 10.69
CA LEU A 224 -8.73 -20.36 9.67
C LEU A 224 -8.18 -19.02 9.18
N LYS A 225 -6.85 -18.91 9.10
CA LYS A 225 -6.20 -17.73 8.55
C LYS A 225 -6.25 -17.76 7.02
N ASN A 226 -6.78 -16.72 6.38
CA ASN A 226 -6.83 -16.55 4.93
C ASN A 226 -5.51 -15.96 4.40
N ASN A 227 -5.34 -15.96 3.08
CA ASN A 227 -4.18 -15.39 2.38
C ASN A 227 -3.99 -13.89 2.63
N ASP A 228 -5.07 -13.18 2.97
CA ASP A 228 -5.08 -11.75 3.30
C ASP A 228 -4.78 -11.47 4.79
N ASP A 229 -4.25 -12.44 5.52
CA ASP A 229 -3.97 -12.39 6.97
C ASP A 229 -5.20 -12.21 7.91
N PHE A 230 -6.43 -12.22 7.38
CA PHE A 230 -7.67 -12.22 8.17
C PHE A 230 -8.11 -13.62 8.60
N TYR A 231 -9.00 -13.70 9.58
CA TYR A 231 -9.47 -14.95 10.16
C TYR A 231 -10.94 -15.22 9.80
N GLN A 232 -11.24 -16.41 9.30
CA GLN A 232 -12.61 -16.83 9.01
C GLN A 232 -13.06 -17.90 10.02
N PRO A 233 -14.24 -17.73 10.66
CA PRO A 233 -14.78 -18.74 11.56
C PRO A 233 -15.26 -19.97 10.78
N LEU A 234 -14.75 -21.15 11.16
CA LEU A 234 -15.14 -22.46 10.62
C LEU A 234 -16.28 -23.08 11.43
N VAL A 235 -16.16 -23.03 12.76
CA VAL A 235 -17.12 -23.60 13.72
C VAL A 235 -17.55 -22.47 14.63
N TRP A 236 -18.86 -22.34 14.87
CA TRP A 236 -19.43 -21.29 15.73
C TRP A 236 -20.30 -21.93 16.80
N GLN A 237 -19.83 -21.92 18.04
CA GLN A 237 -20.56 -22.44 19.19
C GLN A 237 -20.89 -21.29 20.13
N GLN A 238 -22.18 -21.08 20.37
CA GLN A 238 -22.70 -20.08 21.30
C GLN A 238 -23.10 -20.76 22.60
N ASP A 239 -22.71 -20.14 23.70
CA ASP A 239 -23.06 -20.60 25.03
C ASP A 239 -23.58 -19.43 25.86
N ASP A 240 -24.91 -19.30 25.87
CA ASP A 240 -25.60 -18.24 26.59
C ASP A 240 -26.12 -18.71 27.97
N THR A 241 -25.73 -19.92 28.38
CA THR A 241 -26.29 -20.59 29.58
C THR A 241 -25.26 -21.04 30.59
N SER A 242 -23.98 -21.12 30.23
CA SER A 242 -22.95 -21.57 31.17
C SER A 242 -22.75 -20.63 32.35
N ALA A 243 -22.22 -21.21 33.43
CA ALA A 243 -21.79 -20.47 34.61
C ALA A 243 -20.72 -19.42 34.27
N ASP A 244 -19.85 -19.70 33.30
CA ASP A 244 -18.83 -18.75 32.84
C ASP A 244 -19.47 -17.55 32.12
N TYR A 245 -20.48 -17.78 31.28
CA TYR A 245 -21.26 -16.68 30.68
C TYR A 245 -21.94 -15.83 31.75
N GLN A 246 -22.60 -16.45 32.74
CA GLN A 246 -23.26 -15.73 33.83
C GLN A 246 -22.26 -14.93 34.67
N LYS A 247 -21.06 -15.48 34.91
CA LYS A 247 -19.99 -14.77 35.62
C LYS A 247 -19.52 -13.52 34.87
N LEU A 248 -19.38 -13.61 33.55
CA LEU A 248 -18.98 -12.48 32.70
C LEU A 248 -20.08 -11.43 32.56
N LEU A 249 -21.34 -11.87 32.50
CA LEU A 249 -22.50 -10.98 32.44
C LEU A 249 -22.64 -10.14 33.73
N ASN A 250 -22.30 -10.75 34.88
CA ASN A 250 -22.33 -10.09 36.18
C ASN A 250 -21.04 -9.32 36.52
N ASP A 251 -20.04 -9.29 35.62
CA ASP A 251 -18.84 -8.48 35.78
C ASP A 251 -19.12 -7.05 35.28
N ASP A 252 -19.57 -6.20 36.20
CA ASP A 252 -19.90 -4.80 35.93
C ASP A 252 -18.73 -4.03 35.29
N ALA A 253 -17.49 -4.33 35.68
CA ALA A 253 -16.32 -3.64 35.14
C ALA A 253 -16.08 -4.03 33.67
N LEU A 254 -16.23 -5.32 33.35
CA LEU A 254 -16.10 -5.81 31.99
C LEU A 254 -17.20 -5.24 31.09
N ILE A 255 -18.47 -5.32 31.50
CA ILE A 255 -19.60 -4.81 30.74
C ILE A 255 -19.48 -3.29 30.55
N HIS A 256 -19.11 -2.55 31.60
CA HIS A 256 -18.91 -1.11 31.51
C HIS A 256 -17.77 -0.75 30.53
N SER A 257 -16.65 -1.47 30.59
CA SER A 257 -15.52 -1.24 29.68
C SER A 257 -15.88 -1.47 28.20
N LEU A 258 -16.61 -2.55 27.91
CA LEU A 258 -17.07 -2.87 26.55
C LEU A 258 -18.09 -1.85 26.05
N ASN A 259 -18.99 -1.40 26.92
CA ASN A 259 -19.97 -0.38 26.57
C ASN A 259 -19.30 0.98 26.29
N LEU A 260 -18.31 1.38 27.10
CA LEU A 260 -17.51 2.57 26.82
C LEU A 260 -16.78 2.47 25.47
N GLN A 261 -16.20 1.32 25.15
CA GLN A 261 -15.54 1.09 23.86
C GLN A 261 -16.52 1.16 22.68
N LEU A 262 -17.74 0.63 22.83
CA LEU A 262 -18.80 0.77 21.82
C LEU A 262 -19.19 2.23 21.61
N ILE A 263 -19.39 2.97 22.70
CA ILE A 263 -19.71 4.41 22.65
C ILE A 263 -18.58 5.19 21.99
N GLN A 264 -17.33 4.89 22.33
CA GLN A 264 -16.15 5.56 21.76
C GLN A 264 -15.98 5.24 20.27
N GLN A 265 -16.09 3.97 19.87
CA GLN A 265 -16.05 3.57 18.46
C GLN A 265 -17.15 4.29 17.67
N ARG A 266 -18.35 4.43 18.25
CA ARG A 266 -19.43 5.19 17.63
C ARG A 266 -19.10 6.68 17.51
N ARG A 267 -18.58 7.33 18.56
CA ARG A 267 -18.16 8.75 18.47
C ARG A 267 -17.15 8.94 17.37
N ASN A 268 -16.21 8.01 17.21
CA ASN A 268 -15.24 8.07 16.12
C ASN A 268 -15.90 7.92 14.75
N ILE A 269 -16.92 7.05 14.60
CA ILE A 269 -17.68 6.93 13.35
C ILE A 269 -18.46 8.22 13.05
N ILE A 270 -19.16 8.79 14.04
CA ILE A 270 -19.97 10.01 13.84
C ILE A 270 -19.11 11.23 13.56
N ASN A 271 -18.01 11.42 14.30
CA ASN A 271 -17.12 12.57 14.09
C ASN A 271 -16.37 12.52 12.74
N ASN A 272 -16.38 11.36 12.08
CA ASN A 272 -15.78 11.15 10.77
C ASN A 272 -16.83 11.11 9.63
N GLN A 273 -18.12 11.30 9.93
CA GLN A 273 -19.23 11.45 8.95
C GLN A 273 -19.54 12.92 8.73
#